data_AF-A0A1V4JVT1-F1
#
_entry.id   AF-A0A1V4JVT1-F1
#
_cell.length_a   1.000
_cell.length_b   1.000
_cell.length_c   1.000
_cell.angle_alpha   90.00
_cell.angle_beta   90.00
_cell.angle_gamma   90.00
#
_symmetry.space_group_name_H-M   'P 1'
#
loop_
_entity.id
_entity.type
_entity.pdbx_description
1 polymer ?
#
loop_
_entity_poly.entity_id
_entity_poly.type
_entity_poly.pdbx_seq_one_letter_code
_entity_poly.pdbx_strand_id
1 'polypeptide(L)' 'MAAGAARVSSGRDLSCVPEVAGALGTAAGHGFDFLCLPLFHPRYRREFQREPAKGRPGPQTRSDLLLAGRGGCLGPMD' A
#
# COMPACT_ATOMS: atom_id res chain seq x y z
N MET A 1 -12.97 -37.79 -1.70
CA MET A 1 -12.03 -36.68 -1.91
C MET A 1 -12.84 -35.40 -1.95
N ALA A 2 -12.76 -34.56 -0.92
CA ALA A 2 -13.35 -33.22 -1.01
C ALA A 2 -12.54 -32.44 -2.05
N ALA A 3 -13.19 -31.88 -3.06
CA ALA A 3 -12.56 -30.91 -3.95
C ALA A 3 -12.05 -29.78 -3.04
N GLY A 4 -10.73 -29.70 -2.86
CA GLY A 4 -10.12 -28.68 -2.02
C GLY A 4 -10.55 -27.32 -2.57
N ALA A 5 -11.31 -26.57 -1.79
CA ALA A 5 -11.73 -25.23 -2.18
C ALA A 5 -10.48 -24.45 -2.57
N ALA A 6 -10.39 -24.01 -3.82
CA ALA A 6 -9.29 -23.18 -4.27
C ALA A 6 -9.22 -21.95 -3.35
N ARG A 7 -8.06 -21.68 -2.76
CA ARG A 7 -7.86 -20.51 -1.92
C ARG A 7 -8.26 -19.26 -2.71
N VAL A 8 -9.21 -18.50 -2.18
CA VAL A 8 -9.60 -17.21 -2.77
C VAL A 8 -8.52 -16.20 -2.41
N SER A 9 -7.95 -15.53 -3.41
CA SER A 9 -7.07 -14.40 -3.13
C SER A 9 -7.92 -13.17 -2.80
N SER A 10 -7.65 -12.54 -1.66
CA SER A 10 -8.41 -11.41 -1.15
C SER A 10 -7.49 -10.26 -0.77
N GLY A 11 -7.92 -9.03 -1.05
CA GLY A 11 -7.16 -7.83 -0.75
C GLY A 11 -7.98 -6.83 0.04
N ARG A 12 -7.28 -5.93 0.73
CA ARG A 12 -7.90 -4.81 1.45
C ARG A 12 -7.66 -3.49 0.72
N ASP A 13 -8.75 -2.79 0.41
CA ASP A 13 -8.71 -1.42 -0.14
C ASP A 13 -8.74 -0.38 0.98
N LEU A 14 -7.76 0.54 0.96
CA LEU A 14 -7.55 1.57 1.97
C LEU A 14 -7.32 2.93 1.30
N SER A 15 -8.14 3.92 1.62
CA SER A 15 -7.96 5.32 1.19
C SER A 15 -7.12 6.16 2.15
N CYS A 16 -6.84 5.65 3.35
CA CYS A 16 -6.07 6.33 4.39
C CYS A 16 -4.99 5.41 4.93
N VAL A 17 -3.72 5.70 4.63
CA VAL A 17 -2.55 4.90 5.03
C VAL A 17 -1.46 5.83 5.57
N PRO A 18 -1.51 6.18 6.87
CA PRO A 18 -0.51 7.02 7.52
C PRO A 18 0.89 6.38 7.54
N GLU A 19 0.96 5.06 7.73
CA GLU A 19 2.19 4.28 7.77
C GLU A 19 1.96 2.98 6.98
N VAL A 20 2.85 2.69 6.01
CA VAL A 20 2.65 1.60 5.03
C VAL A 20 2.95 0.24 5.63
N ALA A 21 4.04 0.12 6.39
CA ALA A 21 4.48 -1.14 6.95
C ALA A 21 3.46 -1.67 7.98
N GLY A 22 2.93 -0.78 8.81
CA GLY A 22 1.89 -1.06 9.79
C GLY A 22 0.58 -1.44 9.13
N ALA A 23 0.15 -0.73 8.08
CA ALA A 23 -1.06 -1.10 7.34
C ALA A 23 -0.94 -2.50 6.69
N LEU A 24 0.25 -2.81 6.15
CA LEU A 24 0.55 -4.15 5.61
C LEU A 24 0.50 -5.22 6.69
N GLY A 25 1.14 -4.99 7.85
CA GLY A 25 1.11 -5.90 8.98
C GLY A 25 -0.30 -6.15 9.50
N THR A 26 -1.12 -5.10 9.65
CA THR A 26 -2.53 -5.23 10.05
C THR A 26 -3.35 -6.02 9.03
N ALA A 27 -3.19 -5.75 7.73
CA ALA A 27 -3.93 -6.47 6.70
C ALA A 27 -3.54 -7.95 6.63
N ALA A 28 -2.25 -8.27 6.75
CA ALA A 28 -1.77 -9.64 6.86
C ALA A 28 -2.36 -10.33 8.10
N GLY A 29 -2.39 -9.64 9.26
CA GLY A 29 -3.02 -10.13 10.49
C GLY A 29 -4.52 -10.38 10.37
N HIS A 30 -5.20 -9.73 9.43
CA HIS A 30 -6.61 -9.95 9.10
C HIS A 30 -6.83 -11.00 8.00
N GLY A 31 -5.78 -11.62 7.47
CA GLY A 31 -5.85 -12.66 6.45
C GLY A 31 -5.99 -12.16 5.01
N PHE A 32 -5.67 -10.89 4.73
CA PHE A 32 -5.61 -10.38 3.36
C PHE A 32 -4.25 -10.69 2.72
N ASP A 33 -4.25 -11.04 1.44
CA ASP A 33 -3.06 -11.36 0.66
C ASP A 33 -2.34 -10.09 0.14
N PHE A 34 -3.09 -9.01 -0.09
CA PHE A 34 -2.54 -7.77 -0.64
C PHE A 34 -3.32 -6.52 -0.20
N LEU A 35 -2.71 -5.36 -0.47
CA LEU A 35 -3.30 -4.05 -0.23
C LEU A 35 -3.51 -3.29 -1.54
N CYS A 36 -4.67 -2.64 -1.67
CA CYS A 36 -4.87 -1.52 -2.56
C CYS A 36 -4.75 -0.24 -1.74
N LEU A 37 -3.74 0.58 -2.03
CA LEU A 37 -3.49 1.83 -1.31
C LEU A 37 -3.04 2.94 -2.26
N PRO A 38 -3.28 4.21 -1.91
CA PRO A 38 -2.91 5.32 -2.76
C PRO A 38 -1.40 5.56 -2.72
N LEU A 39 -0.75 5.53 -3.90
CA LEU A 39 0.67 5.86 -4.02
C LEU A 39 0.92 7.31 -3.60
N PHE A 40 0.08 8.25 -4.03
CA PHE A 40 0.08 9.64 -3.58
C PHE A 40 -1.10 9.88 -2.64
N HIS A 41 -0.92 10.65 -1.58
CA HIS A 41 -2.01 10.93 -0.64
C HIS A 41 -3.26 11.48 -1.38
N PRO A 42 -4.47 10.92 -1.19
CA PRO A 42 -5.64 11.24 -2.04
C PRO A 42 -6.06 12.71 -2.03
N ARG A 43 -5.74 13.44 -0.96
CA ARG A 43 -6.01 14.89 -0.85
C ARG A 43 -4.88 15.78 -1.39
N TYR A 44 -3.76 15.19 -1.80
CA TYR A 44 -2.61 15.92 -2.31
C TYR A 44 -2.81 16.28 -3.79
N ARG A 45 -3.60 17.33 -4.04
CA ARG A 45 -3.75 17.89 -5.39
C ARG A 45 -2.42 18.53 -5.84
N ARG A 46 -2.07 18.27 -7.09
CA ARG A 46 -0.84 18.73 -7.75
C ARG A 46 -1.20 19.66 -8.90
N GLU A 47 -0.42 20.70 -9.07
CA GLU A 47 -0.48 21.66 -10.18
C GLU A 47 0.80 21.53 -10.99
N PHE A 48 0.71 21.60 -12.32
CA PHE A 48 1.83 21.33 -13.22
C PHE A 48 2.13 22.50 -14.17
N GLN A 49 1.22 23.48 -14.26
CA GLN A 49 1.28 24.58 -15.20
C GLN A 49 1.52 25.93 -14.51
N ARG A 50 0.85 26.19 -13.38
CA ARG A 50 0.81 27.54 -12.77
C ARG A 50 1.67 27.64 -11.49
N GLU A 51 2.44 28.72 -11.42
CA GLU A 51 3.14 29.11 -10.19
C GLU A 51 2.18 29.78 -9.18
N PRO A 52 2.47 29.70 -7.86
CA PRO A 52 3.63 29.05 -7.24
C PRO A 52 3.45 27.55 -6.99
N ALA A 53 2.29 26.99 -7.32
CA ALA A 53 1.92 25.63 -6.91
C ALA A 53 2.71 24.54 -7.68
N LYS A 54 3.10 24.81 -8.93
CA LYS A 54 4.01 23.96 -9.71
C LYS A 54 5.38 23.81 -9.03
N GLY A 55 5.92 24.89 -8.47
CA GLY A 55 7.19 24.90 -7.74
C GLY A 55 7.12 24.40 -6.30
N ARG A 56 6.07 23.66 -5.88
CA ARG A 56 5.92 23.19 -4.49
C ARG A 56 7.14 22.33 -4.08
N PRO A 57 7.86 22.72 -3.02
CA PRO A 57 9.06 22.00 -2.58
C PRO A 57 8.73 20.68 -1.88
N GLY A 58 9.75 19.84 -1.72
CA GLY A 58 9.67 18.58 -0.97
C GLY A 58 9.32 17.35 -1.81
N PRO A 59 9.38 16.16 -1.19
CA PRO A 59 9.03 14.92 -1.87
C PRO A 59 7.53 14.91 -2.21
N GLN A 60 7.21 14.49 -3.43
CA GLN A 60 5.83 14.47 -3.91
C GLN A 60 5.03 13.31 -3.33
N THR A 61 5.72 12.25 -2.91
CA THR A 61 5.13 11.08 -2.26
C THR A 61 6.14 10.41 -1.32
N ARG A 62 5.70 9.36 -0.62
CA ARG A 62 6.49 8.51 0.26
C ARG A 62 7.63 7.79 -0.50
N SER A 63 8.73 7.48 0.19
CA SER A 63 9.86 6.74 -0.40
C SER A 63 9.49 5.27 -0.63
N ASP A 64 10.06 4.70 -1.69
CA ASP A 64 10.07 3.27 -2.00
C ASP A 64 10.81 2.44 -0.93
N LEU A 65 11.82 3.01 -0.26
CA LEU A 65 12.59 2.37 0.81
C LEU A 65 11.75 2.02 2.05
N LEU A 66 10.51 2.50 2.15
CA LEU A 66 9.59 2.14 3.23
C LEU A 66 9.17 0.67 3.20
N LEU A 67 9.31 0.00 2.06
CA LEU A 67 9.09 -1.43 1.92
C LEU A 67 10.31 -2.06 1.28
N ALA A 68 10.65 -3.28 1.70
CA ALA A 68 11.59 -4.08 0.93
C ALA A 68 11.05 -4.25 -0.50
N GLY A 69 11.92 -4.30 -1.51
CA GLY A 69 11.52 -4.51 -2.93
C GLY A 69 10.75 -5.82 -3.17
N ARG A 70 10.75 -6.72 -2.17
CA ARG A 70 9.98 -7.97 -2.13
C ARG A 70 8.79 -7.97 -1.17
N GLY A 71 8.50 -6.86 -0.50
CA GLY A 71 7.27 -6.44 0.20
C GLY A 71 6.42 -7.40 1.05
N GLY A 72 6.71 -8.71 1.17
CA GLY A 72 5.80 -9.67 1.77
C GLY A 72 6.09 -11.12 1.37
N CYS A 73 7.35 -11.57 1.51
CA CYS A 73 7.58 -13.01 1.58
C CYS A 73 7.11 -13.46 2.97
N LEU A 74 5.81 -13.70 3.15
CA LEU A 74 5.32 -14.56 4.23
C LEU A 74 5.94 -15.95 3.96
N GLY A 75 7.14 -16.17 4.51
CA GLY A 75 7.60 -17.52 4.82
C GLY A 75 6.62 -18.13 5.84
N PRO A 76 6.53 -19.47 5.91
CA PRO A 76 5.57 -20.13 6.77
C PRO A 76 5.77 -19.63 8.21
N MET A 77 4.68 -19.19 8.83
CA MET A 77 4.60 -19.06 10.28
C MET A 77 4.67 -20.49 10.83
N ASP A 78 5.73 -20.82 11.56
CA ASP A 78 5.76 -21.95 12.49
C ASP A 78 4.95 -21.61 13.75
#